data_AF-T2IKI2-F1
#
_entry.id   AF-T2IKI2-F1
#
_cell.length_a   1.000
_cell.length_b   1.000
_cell.length_c   1.000
_cell.angle_alpha   90.00
_cell.angle_beta   90.00
_cell.angle_gamma   90.00
#
_symmetry.space_group_name_H-M   'P 1'
#
loop_
_entity.id
_entity.type
_entity.pdbx_description
1 polymer ?
#
loop_
_entity_poly.entity_id
_entity_poly.type
_entity_poly.pdbx_seq_one_letter_code
_entity_poly.pdbx_strand_id
1 'polypeptide(L)'
;MIAKHQQQVQQKKFLEAAMGACALLAVADGDIGFAELMARDYILDNVQQLQLFDANEAAEIFRLKGEALQNNYQEEKTEIIKLITPYIGDRELAPLLLQISLVIANADRELKASEQEIINELKEVLQVNKIDMS
;
A
#
# COMPACT_ATOMS: atom_id res chain seq x y z
N MET A 1 28.74 -7.88 4.25
CA MET A 1 28.06 -6.76 4.95
C MET A 1 27.24 -5.89 3.99
N ILE A 2 27.74 -5.53 2.79
CA ILE A 2 27.02 -4.68 1.82
C ILE A 2 25.68 -5.26 1.37
N ALA A 3 25.61 -6.57 1.06
CA ALA A 3 24.38 -7.22 0.60
C ALA A 3 23.22 -7.17 1.62
N LYS A 4 23.52 -7.31 2.92
CA LYS A 4 22.50 -7.26 3.99
C LYS A 4 21.88 -5.86 4.12
N HIS A 5 22.70 -4.82 3.97
CA HIS A 5 22.22 -3.45 4.02
C HIS A 5 21.37 -3.09 2.80
N GLN A 6 21.77 -3.53 1.60
CA GLN A 6 20.98 -3.33 0.38
C GLN A 6 19.61 -4.02 0.44
N GLN A 7 19.57 -5.23 1.01
CA GLN A 7 18.32 -5.96 1.21
C GLN A 7 17.38 -5.23 2.18
N GLN A 8 17.89 -4.73 3.30
CA GLN A 8 17.10 -3.95 4.27
C GLN A 8 16.54 -2.66 3.65
N VAL A 9 17.33 -1.97 2.82
CA VAL A 9 16.87 -0.75 2.14
C VAL A 9 15.76 -1.06 1.14
N GLN A 10 15.87 -2.14 0.36
CA GLN A 10 14.83 -2.55 -0.58
C GLN A 10 13.54 -2.97 0.15
N GLN A 11 13.69 -3.72 1.24
CA GLN A 11 12.58 -4.12 2.10
C GLN A 11 11.85 -2.88 2.65
N LYS A 12 12.58 -1.90 3.20
CA LYS A 12 11.97 -0.66 3.70
C LYS A 12 11.23 0.12 2.61
N LYS A 13 11.81 0.24 1.41
CA LYS A 13 11.14 0.89 0.26
C LYS A 13 9.86 0.17 -0.15
N PHE A 14 9.82 -1.15 -0.01
CA PHE A 14 8.61 -1.93 -0.29
C PHE A 14 7.53 -1.66 0.76
N LEU A 15 7.91 -1.62 2.04
CA LEU A 15 7.00 -1.27 3.12
C LEU A 15 6.41 0.14 2.91
N GLU A 16 7.25 1.12 2.55
CA GLU A 16 6.81 2.48 2.25
C GLU A 16 5.83 2.55 1.08
N ALA A 17 6.07 1.79 0.00
CA ALA A 17 5.16 1.70 -1.12
C ALA A 17 3.82 1.04 -0.74
N ALA A 18 3.87 -0.05 0.03
CA ALA A 18 2.69 -0.78 0.47
C ALA A 18 1.81 0.06 1.40
N MET A 19 2.40 0.68 2.41
CA MET A 19 1.67 1.53 3.36
C MET A 19 1.19 2.83 2.72
N GLY A 20 1.96 3.39 1.77
CA GLY A 20 1.51 4.52 0.96
C GLY A 20 0.29 4.18 0.10
N ALA A 21 0.30 3.05 -0.59
CA ALA A 21 -0.83 2.59 -1.40
C ALA A 21 -2.09 2.34 -0.55
N CYS A 22 -1.90 1.78 0.65
CA CYS A 22 -2.97 1.62 1.65
C CYS A 22 -3.54 2.98 2.09
N ALA A 23 -2.68 3.95 2.41
CA ALA A 23 -3.10 5.27 2.84
C ALA A 23 -3.86 6.04 1.74
N LEU A 24 -3.45 5.89 0.48
CA LEU A 24 -4.18 6.45 -0.67
C LEU A 24 -5.63 6.01 -0.72
N LEU A 25 -5.87 4.72 -0.51
CA LEU A 25 -7.22 4.16 -0.49
C LEU A 25 -8.00 4.63 0.73
N ALA A 26 -7.38 4.58 1.91
CA ALA A 26 -8.01 4.96 3.15
C ALA A 26 -8.38 6.46 3.24
N VAL A 27 -7.78 7.33 2.43
CA VAL A 27 -8.12 8.77 2.38
C VAL A 27 -9.02 9.10 1.19
N ALA A 28 -9.31 8.13 0.31
CA ALA A 28 -10.02 8.36 -0.95
C ALA A 28 -11.46 8.90 -0.77
N ASP A 29 -12.09 8.60 0.37
CA ASP A 29 -13.41 9.07 0.75
C ASP A 29 -13.38 10.25 1.76
N GLY A 30 -12.18 10.69 2.15
CA GLY A 30 -11.93 11.91 2.91
C GLY A 30 -11.57 11.70 4.38
N ASP A 31 -11.67 10.49 4.95
CA ASP A 31 -11.24 10.23 6.33
C ASP A 31 -10.85 8.76 6.55
N ILE A 32 -9.91 8.51 7.45
CA ILE A 32 -9.46 7.15 7.77
C ILE A 32 -10.32 6.61 8.92
N GLY A 33 -11.16 5.63 8.61
CA GLY A 33 -12.04 4.99 9.57
C GLY A 33 -11.40 3.83 10.38
N PHE A 34 -12.20 3.27 11.28
CA PHE A 34 -11.79 2.13 12.10
C PHE A 34 -11.61 0.83 11.29
N ALA A 35 -12.38 0.67 10.20
CA ALA A 35 -12.31 -0.52 9.36
C ALA A 35 -10.96 -0.61 8.63
N GLU A 36 -10.47 0.51 8.09
CA GLU A 36 -9.18 0.58 7.41
C GLU A 36 -8.03 0.30 8.38
N LEU A 37 -8.11 0.82 9.61
CA LEU A 37 -7.12 0.53 10.66
C LEU A 37 -7.07 -0.96 11.02
N MET A 38 -8.22 -1.62 11.14
CA MET A 38 -8.27 -3.06 11.41
C MET A 38 -7.77 -3.91 10.25
N ALA A 39 -8.10 -3.53 9.00
CA ALA A 39 -7.58 -4.23 7.83
C ALA A 39 -6.07 -4.06 7.67
N ARG A 40 -5.53 -2.87 7.98
CA ARG A 40 -4.08 -2.65 8.06
C ARG A 40 -3.45 -3.62 9.06
N ASP A 41 -3.96 -3.69 10.28
CA ASP A 41 -3.40 -4.56 11.32
C ASP A 41 -3.47 -6.03 10.90
N TYR A 42 -4.59 -6.46 10.30
CA TYR A 42 -4.72 -7.79 9.71
C TYR A 42 -3.66 -8.08 8.63
N ILE A 43 -3.41 -7.13 7.73
CA ILE A 43 -2.39 -7.29 6.67
C ILE A 43 -1.00 -7.45 7.27
N LEU A 44 -0.65 -6.64 8.27
CA LEU A 44 0.64 -6.73 8.96
C LEU A 44 0.84 -8.08 9.64
N ASP A 45 -0.23 -8.62 10.21
CA ASP A 45 -0.23 -9.91 10.89
C ASP A 45 -0.25 -11.12 9.93
N ASN A 46 -0.70 -10.97 8.68
CA ASN A 46 -0.97 -12.12 7.79
C ASN A 46 -0.16 -12.15 6.49
N VAL A 47 0.43 -11.03 6.06
CA VAL A 47 1.28 -11.00 4.86
C VAL A 47 2.71 -11.31 5.25
N GLN A 48 3.21 -12.50 4.89
CA GLN A 48 4.54 -12.98 5.27
C GLN A 48 5.68 -12.01 4.92
N GLN A 49 5.60 -11.36 3.76
CA GLN A 49 6.57 -10.35 3.34
C GLN A 49 6.54 -9.11 4.23
N LEU A 50 5.39 -8.81 4.85
CA LEU A 50 5.24 -7.69 5.77
C LEU A 50 5.54 -8.05 7.23
N GLN A 51 5.39 -9.32 7.63
CA GLN A 51 5.77 -9.82 8.95
C GLN A 51 7.28 -9.72 9.24
N LEU A 52 8.10 -9.46 8.21
CA LEU A 52 9.52 -9.17 8.36
C LEU A 52 9.79 -7.76 8.92
N PHE A 53 8.77 -6.89 8.97
CA PHE A 53 8.86 -5.53 9.45
C PHE A 53 8.23 -5.36 10.84
N ASP A 54 8.65 -4.30 11.54
CA ASP A 54 8.01 -3.89 12.77
C ASP A 54 6.62 -3.32 12.47
N ALA A 55 5.58 -3.90 13.07
CA ALA A 55 4.20 -3.46 12.87
C ALA A 55 3.98 -1.99 13.27
N ASN A 56 4.71 -1.47 14.27
CA ASN A 56 4.63 -0.06 14.64
C ASN A 56 5.27 0.83 13.58
N GLU A 57 6.37 0.40 12.95
CA GLU A 57 6.98 1.14 11.83
C GLU A 57 6.01 1.21 10.65
N ALA A 58 5.37 0.10 10.31
CA ALA A 58 4.38 0.07 9.24
C ALA A 58 3.15 0.96 9.55
N ALA A 59 2.62 0.87 10.77
CA ALA A 59 1.50 1.70 11.23
C ALA A 59 1.86 3.19 11.22
N GLU A 60 3.08 3.55 11.60
CA GLU A 60 3.57 4.92 11.59
C GLU A 60 3.72 5.46 10.16
N ILE A 61 4.29 4.68 9.24
CA ILE A 61 4.38 5.07 7.82
C ILE A 61 2.97 5.31 7.26
N PHE A 62 2.04 4.39 7.51
CA PHE A 62 0.66 4.53 7.07
C PHE A 62 0.03 5.82 7.60
N ARG A 63 0.16 6.10 8.91
CA ARG A 63 -0.36 7.30 9.54
C ARG A 63 0.23 8.57 8.92
N LEU A 64 1.56 8.63 8.78
CA LEU A 64 2.26 9.78 8.21
C LEU A 64 1.84 10.03 6.75
N LYS A 65 1.68 8.97 5.95
CA LYS A 65 1.18 9.07 4.57
C LYS A 65 -0.27 9.55 4.52
N GLY A 66 -1.12 9.05 5.41
CA GLY A 66 -2.50 9.51 5.55
C GLY A 66 -2.59 11.01 5.87
N GLU A 67 -1.81 11.47 6.85
CA GLU A 67 -1.74 12.89 7.22
C GLU A 67 -1.22 13.75 6.07
N ALA A 68 -0.20 13.29 5.35
CA ALA A 68 0.32 14.01 4.19
C ALA A 68 -0.70 14.10 3.04
N LEU A 69 -1.47 13.03 2.80
CA LEU A 69 -2.57 13.02 1.83
C LEU A 69 -3.70 13.97 2.22
N GLN A 70 -4.06 14.04 3.51
CA GLN A 70 -5.06 14.99 4.01
C GLN A 70 -4.60 16.45 3.84
N ASN A 71 -3.30 16.71 3.98
CA ASN A 71 -2.73 18.06 3.80
C ASN A 71 -2.63 18.48 2.33
N ASN A 72 -2.10 17.61 1.46
CA ASN A 72 -2.00 17.86 0.03
C ASN A 72 -2.09 16.56 -0.79
N TYR A 73 -3.33 16.17 -1.09
CA TYR A 73 -3.63 14.90 -1.75
C TYR A 73 -2.86 14.69 -3.06
N GLN A 74 -2.80 15.70 -3.93
CA GLN A 74 -2.19 15.53 -5.27
C GLN A 74 -0.66 15.40 -5.21
N GLU A 75 -0.02 16.17 -4.34
CA GLU A 75 1.42 16.10 -4.13
C GLU A 75 1.81 14.76 -3.52
N GLU A 76 1.16 14.36 -2.43
CA GLU A 76 1.49 13.12 -1.74
C GLU A 76 1.15 11.89 -2.57
N LYS A 77 0.02 11.90 -3.31
CA LYS A 77 -0.28 10.86 -4.30
C LYS A 77 0.85 10.68 -5.30
N THR A 78 1.40 11.78 -5.81
CA THR A 78 2.53 11.74 -6.75
C THR A 78 3.77 11.08 -6.11
N GLU A 79 4.07 11.39 -4.86
CA GLU A 79 5.17 10.76 -4.12
C GLU A 79 4.94 9.26 -3.87
N ILE A 80 3.72 8.87 -3.53
CA ILE A 80 3.37 7.46 -3.34
C ILE A 80 3.48 6.69 -4.66
N ILE A 81 3.00 7.25 -5.78
CA ILE A 81 3.19 6.63 -7.10
C ILE A 81 4.68 6.48 -7.43
N LYS A 82 5.54 7.44 -7.09
CA LYS A 82 7.00 7.29 -7.26
C LYS A 82 7.57 6.13 -6.45
N LEU A 83 7.07 5.88 -5.23
CA LEU A 83 7.47 4.71 -4.43
C LEU A 83 7.04 3.38 -5.06
N ILE A 84 5.96 3.38 -5.83
CA ILE A 84 5.38 2.18 -6.47
C ILE A 84 6.04 1.88 -7.82
N THR A 85 6.44 2.91 -8.57
CA THR A 85 7.06 2.75 -9.92
C THR A 85 8.27 1.80 -10.03
N PRO A 86 9.11 1.57 -9.00
CA PRO A 86 10.19 0.59 -9.08
C PRO A 86 9.72 -0.87 -9.23
N TYR A 87 8.45 -1.16 -8.91
CA TYR A 87 7.90 -2.53 -8.92
C TYR A 87 7.12 -2.85 -10.20
N ILE A 88 7.13 -1.95 -11.19
CA ILE A 88 6.39 -2.15 -12.45
C ILE A 88 6.90 -3.40 -13.18
N GLY A 89 5.98 -4.31 -13.51
CA GLY A 89 6.29 -5.56 -14.19
C GLY A 89 7.01 -6.62 -13.34
N ASP A 90 7.23 -6.35 -12.05
CA ASP A 90 7.74 -7.36 -11.11
C ASP A 90 6.68 -8.45 -10.90
N ARG A 91 7.08 -9.73 -11.04
CA ARG A 91 6.13 -10.86 -11.00
C ARG A 91 5.69 -11.27 -9.60
N GLU A 92 6.42 -10.85 -8.57
CA GLU A 92 6.15 -11.20 -7.18
C GLU A 92 5.66 -9.98 -6.39
N LEU A 93 6.37 -8.86 -6.49
CA LEU A 93 6.12 -7.68 -5.66
C LEU A 93 4.97 -6.81 -6.18
N ALA A 94 4.77 -6.73 -7.50
CA ALA A 94 3.68 -5.94 -8.07
C ALA A 94 2.29 -6.51 -7.73
N PRO A 95 2.03 -7.82 -7.92
CA PRO A 95 0.75 -8.41 -7.50
C PRO A 95 0.53 -8.34 -6.00
N LEU A 96 1.61 -8.50 -5.21
CA LEU A 96 1.54 -8.41 -3.75
C LEU A 96 1.14 -7.01 -3.27
N LEU A 97 1.73 -5.95 -3.83
CA LEU A 97 1.34 -4.56 -3.55
C LEU A 97 -0.15 -4.35 -3.81
N LEU A 98 -0.63 -4.82 -4.96
CA LEU A 98 -2.02 -4.66 -5.35
C LEU A 98 -2.96 -5.49 -4.47
N GLN A 99 -2.56 -6.69 -4.05
CA GLN A 99 -3.32 -7.52 -3.13
C GLN A 99 -3.44 -6.85 -1.75
N ILE A 100 -2.34 -6.30 -1.22
CA ILE A 100 -2.33 -5.53 0.03
C ILE A 100 -3.33 -4.37 -0.06
N SER A 101 -3.27 -3.59 -1.14
CA SER A 101 -4.22 -2.49 -1.38
C SER A 101 -5.68 -2.95 -1.41
N LEU A 102 -5.97 -4.07 -2.09
CA LEU A 102 -7.33 -4.62 -2.18
C LEU A 102 -7.90 -5.07 -0.84
N VAL A 103 -7.06 -5.57 0.07
CA VAL A 103 -7.53 -5.99 1.40
C VAL A 103 -8.01 -4.78 2.21
N ILE A 104 -7.31 -3.65 2.12
CA ILE A 104 -7.76 -2.40 2.77
C ILE A 104 -9.03 -1.86 2.11
N ALA A 105 -9.07 -1.78 0.78
CA ALA A 105 -10.23 -1.26 0.06
C ALA A 105 -11.51 -2.13 0.22
N ASN A 106 -11.40 -3.36 0.69
CA ASN A 106 -12.54 -4.23 0.97
C ASN A 106 -12.83 -4.38 2.48
N ALA A 107 -12.15 -3.61 3.33
CA ALA A 107 -12.21 -3.75 4.80
C ALA A 107 -13.62 -3.57 5.36
N ASP A 108 -14.36 -2.57 4.87
CA ASP A 108 -15.73 -2.24 5.27
C ASP A 108 -16.80 -2.98 4.43
N ARG A 109 -16.35 -3.84 3.49
CA ARG A 109 -17.17 -4.60 2.52
C ARG A 109 -17.93 -3.74 1.51
N GLU A 110 -17.58 -2.47 1.34
CA GLU A 110 -18.21 -1.59 0.36
C GLU A 110 -17.16 -0.79 -0.42
N LEU A 111 -16.69 -1.37 -1.51
CA LEU A 111 -15.70 -0.72 -2.37
C LEU A 111 -16.34 0.45 -3.14
N LYS A 112 -15.97 1.67 -2.77
CA LYS A 112 -16.52 2.92 -3.34
C LYS A 112 -15.91 3.21 -4.71
N ALA A 113 -16.57 4.07 -5.47
CA ALA A 113 -16.09 4.47 -6.80
C ALA A 113 -14.70 5.11 -6.77
N SER A 114 -14.42 5.95 -5.77
CA SER A 114 -13.11 6.60 -5.58
C SER A 114 -11.99 5.59 -5.29
N GLU A 115 -12.26 4.59 -4.46
CA GLU A 115 -11.31 3.50 -4.19
C GLU A 115 -11.08 2.63 -5.42
N GLN A 116 -12.14 2.36 -6.18
CA GLN A 116 -12.06 1.61 -7.43
C GLN A 116 -11.18 2.33 -8.47
N GLU A 117 -11.29 3.65 -8.57
CA GLU A 117 -10.44 4.47 -9.44
C GLU A 117 -8.97 4.35 -9.05
N ILE A 118 -8.65 4.46 -7.76
CA ILE A 118 -7.27 4.29 -7.27
C ILE A 118 -6.75 2.88 -7.54
N ILE A 119 -7.55 1.84 -7.32
CA ILE A 119 -7.17 0.46 -7.63
C ILE A 119 -6.87 0.30 -9.13
N ASN A 120 -7.67 0.91 -10.00
CA ASN A 120 -7.45 0.84 -11.44
C ASN A 120 -6.17 1.57 -11.84
N GLU A 121 -5.91 2.73 -11.27
CA GLU A 121 -4.65 3.46 -11.46
C GLU A 121 -3.45 2.64 -10.99
N LEU A 122 -3.52 2.01 -9.81
CA LEU A 122 -2.47 1.13 -9.32
C LEU A 122 -2.24 -0.08 -10.24
N LYS A 123 -3.31 -0.69 -10.75
CA LYS A 123 -3.23 -1.78 -11.74
C LYS A 123 -2.51 -1.36 -13.01
N GLU A 124 -2.85 -0.19 -13.54
CA GLU A 124 -2.26 0.37 -14.74
C GLU A 124 -0.78 0.68 -14.54
N VAL A 125 -0.43 1.36 -13.45
CA VAL A 125 0.96 1.70 -13.11
C VAL A 125 1.79 0.43 -12.98
N LEU A 126 1.34 -0.53 -12.17
CA LEU A 126 2.07 -1.77 -11.89
C LEU A 126 2.11 -2.77 -13.06
N GLN A 127 1.31 -2.55 -14.11
CA GLN A 127 1.14 -3.45 -15.26
C GLN A 127 0.71 -4.88 -14.86
N VAL A 128 -0.17 -4.98 -13.85
CA VAL A 128 -0.67 -6.26 -13.35
C VAL A 128 -1.94 -6.64 -14.12
N ASN A 129 -1.81 -7.60 -15.04
CA ASN A 129 -2.91 -8.06 -15.90
C ASN A 129 -3.85 -9.07 -15.24
N LYS A 130 -3.43 -9.70 -14.14
CA LYS A 130 -4.23 -10.68 -13.37
C LYS A 130 -3.73 -10.73 -11.93
N ILE A 131 -4.65 -10.69 -10.98
CA ILE A 131 -4.39 -11.04 -9.59
C ILE A 131 -5.01 -12.42 -9.40
N ASP A 132 -4.20 -13.45 -9.20
CA ASP A 132 -4.72 -14.74 -8.74
C ASP A 132 -5.06 -14.59 -7.25
N MET A 133 -6.35 -14.46 -6.95
CA MET A 133 -6.89 -14.44 -5.58
C MET A 133 -7.17 -15.87 -5.07
N SER A 134 -6.40 -16.87 -5.52
CA SER A 134 -6.61 -18.29 -5.21
C SER A 134 -6.20 -18.64 -3.79
#